data_AF-A0A959C954-F1
#
_entry.id   AF-A0A959C954-F1
#
_cell.length_a   1.000
_cell.length_b   1.000
_cell.length_c   1.000
_cell.angle_alpha   90.00
_cell.angle_beta   90.00
_cell.angle_gamma   90.00
#
_symmetry.space_group_name_H-M   'P 1'
#
loop_
_entity.id
_entity.type
_entity.pdbx_description
1 polymer ?
#
loop_
_entity_poly.entity_id
_entity_poly.type
_entity_poly.pdbx_seq_one_letter_code
_entity_poly.pdbx_strand_id
1 'polypeptide(L)'
;MKRPLLRLLFSACFIATLAPLFSQQEPDGHGFCAQKIVGEAAFQQNPDLRRKQEETEQALYRYLKKRQESAKALPPIYVLPVVVHIIHDNGPENISDATVIQGIQDLNDAYANVGYYDPATGVDTKIQFCLARRDSLGNLTTGITRNQSLLTDMLLDVDDIAVKNLNRWDPTQYINIWLVREICQSGGGCGVAGYAYFPSSHGNPEDGIMMEASYFGSSQSASGVQIHEMGHYLGLYHTFEGGCFNNDCLADGDRVCDTPPDQSTAAGPCGTPVNSCTTDTDSGFATDQNDLIEDYMDYGDFGCWSVFTQGQTDRMHWHIENVRYSLLESKACLDPCTSPLTAAFSASATAVDAGTTVNFTNSSTNATIFNWTLDGAPFSTLASPGYTFNTEGSFEVCLEAGNGDPNCYSRQCVTIEVVCPVMPGFTASADFLLPGQSVIFTNTSANASDYTWLLNGSVLGNTTDLSDTFPNSGLQTVCLTASNGICEETSCQNLFVMYVSGSGSCDTSYLKTYGSPFDDERGYALLEIPPGLGGGFLIGGGKGDSAMITRLDLNANIVWTRAFDPTPFAADFIWALD
;
A
#
# COMPACT_ATOMS: atom_id res chain seq x y z
N MET A 1 -49.96 9.54 -72.98
CA MET A 1 -51.06 9.89 -72.04
C MET A 1 -50.74 9.30 -70.67
N LYS A 2 -50.81 10.11 -69.60
CA LYS A 2 -51.07 9.83 -68.16
C LYS A 2 -50.76 8.41 -67.65
N ARG A 3 -50.05 8.11 -66.55
CA ARG A 3 -49.67 8.74 -65.25
C ARG A 3 -48.93 7.58 -64.49
N PRO A 4 -48.50 7.69 -63.21
CA PRO A 4 -47.64 8.66 -62.52
C PRO A 4 -46.45 7.98 -61.79
N LEU A 5 -45.46 8.75 -61.36
CA LEU A 5 -44.44 8.32 -60.38
C LEU A 5 -45.04 8.27 -58.97
N LEU A 6 -44.83 7.15 -58.28
CA LEU A 6 -45.16 6.95 -56.87
C LEU A 6 -43.95 7.39 -56.02
N ARG A 7 -44.16 8.37 -55.14
CA ARG A 7 -43.25 8.70 -54.04
C ARG A 7 -43.40 7.63 -52.95
N LEU A 8 -42.31 6.98 -52.57
CA LEU A 8 -42.18 6.36 -51.25
C LEU A 8 -41.02 7.03 -50.52
N LEU A 9 -41.35 7.55 -49.34
CA LEU A 9 -40.43 8.08 -48.35
C LEU A 9 -39.45 6.98 -47.91
N PHE A 10 -38.15 7.22 -48.06
CA PHE A 10 -37.14 6.47 -47.34
C PHE A 10 -36.56 7.35 -46.23
N SER A 11 -36.69 6.83 -45.02
CA SER A 11 -36.05 7.31 -43.81
C SER A 11 -34.54 7.38 -44.05
N ALA A 12 -33.92 8.53 -43.81
CA ALA A 12 -32.48 8.71 -43.88
C ALA A 12 -31.83 7.92 -42.73
N CYS A 13 -31.34 6.72 -43.03
CA CYS A 13 -30.38 6.02 -42.19
C CYS A 13 -29.00 6.64 -42.49
N PHE A 14 -28.44 7.32 -41.50
CA PHE A 14 -27.08 7.84 -41.53
C PHE A 14 -26.11 6.64 -41.60
N ILE A 15 -25.69 6.26 -42.80
CA ILE A 15 -24.52 5.38 -42.98
C ILE A 15 -23.32 6.29 -42.78
N ALA A 16 -22.78 6.29 -41.55
CA ALA A 16 -21.45 6.78 -41.29
C ALA A 16 -20.49 5.90 -42.12
N THR A 17 -19.91 6.49 -43.16
CA THR A 17 -18.79 5.90 -43.88
C THR A 17 -17.64 5.79 -42.88
N LEU A 18 -17.42 4.60 -42.34
CA LEU A 18 -16.15 4.21 -41.74
C LEU A 18 -15.10 4.32 -42.84
N ALA A 19 -14.41 5.46 -42.88
CA ALA A 19 -13.13 5.55 -43.54
C ALA A 19 -12.21 4.54 -42.83
N PRO A 20 -11.46 3.70 -43.55
CA PRO A 20 -10.45 2.89 -42.92
C PRO A 20 -9.44 3.87 -42.31
N LEU A 21 -9.29 3.81 -40.99
CA LEU A 21 -8.11 4.34 -40.32
C LEU A 21 -6.92 3.73 -41.04
N PHE A 22 -6.14 4.58 -41.72
CA PHE A 22 -4.83 4.21 -42.21
C PHE A 22 -4.01 3.84 -40.98
N SER A 23 -3.89 2.55 -40.70
CA SER A 23 -2.74 2.02 -39.99
C SER A 23 -1.54 2.34 -40.88
N GLN A 24 -0.72 3.32 -40.49
CA GLN A 24 0.62 3.46 -41.05
C GLN A 24 1.41 2.23 -40.62
N GLN A 25 1.36 1.20 -41.46
CA GLN A 25 2.26 0.07 -41.37
C GLN A 25 3.63 0.61 -41.79
N GLU A 26 4.55 0.71 -40.83
CA GLU A 26 5.95 1.01 -41.11
C GLU A 26 6.50 0.00 -42.12
N PRO A 27 7.35 0.45 -43.06
CA PRO A 27 7.87 -0.43 -44.11
C PRO A 27 8.78 -1.50 -43.49
N ASP A 28 8.50 -2.76 -43.82
CA ASP A 28 9.29 -3.94 -43.48
C ASP A 28 10.80 -3.72 -43.75
N GLY A 29 11.55 -3.52 -42.68
CA GLY A 29 13.02 -3.45 -42.66
C GLY A 29 13.47 -3.61 -41.22
N HIS A 30 14.02 -4.78 -40.88
CA HIS A 30 14.32 -5.17 -39.51
C HIS A 30 15.20 -4.11 -38.82
N GLY A 31 14.61 -3.45 -37.82
CA GLY A 31 15.29 -2.48 -37.00
C GLY A 31 16.32 -3.16 -36.10
N PHE A 32 17.33 -2.40 -35.73
CA PHE A 32 18.36 -2.78 -34.79
C PHE A 32 17.78 -3.27 -33.44
N CYS A 33 16.66 -2.69 -32.98
CA CYS A 33 15.93 -3.08 -31.78
C CYS A 33 14.56 -3.70 -32.13
N ALA A 34 14.15 -4.74 -31.39
CA ALA A 34 12.89 -5.45 -31.60
C ALA A 34 11.80 -5.17 -30.53
N GLN A 35 11.99 -4.16 -29.68
CA GLN A 35 11.07 -3.79 -28.59
C GLN A 35 9.60 -3.72 -29.06
N LYS A 36 9.32 -2.98 -30.13
CA LYS A 36 7.94 -2.75 -30.64
C LYS A 36 7.27 -4.06 -31.06
N ILE A 37 8.05 -4.97 -31.69
CA ILE A 37 7.59 -6.27 -32.16
C ILE A 37 7.18 -7.15 -30.97
N VAL A 38 8.08 -7.31 -30.00
CA VAL A 38 7.82 -8.18 -28.84
C VAL A 38 6.75 -7.60 -27.92
N GLY A 39 6.72 -6.27 -27.76
CA GLY A 39 5.73 -5.57 -26.96
C GLY A 39 4.32 -5.72 -27.51
N GLU A 40 4.13 -5.47 -28.81
CA GLU A 40 2.83 -5.64 -29.45
C GLU A 40 2.38 -7.10 -29.45
N ALA A 41 3.29 -8.05 -29.73
CA ALA A 41 2.97 -9.48 -29.63
C ALA A 41 2.50 -9.87 -28.22
N ALA A 42 3.17 -9.37 -27.18
CA ALA A 42 2.78 -9.62 -25.80
C ALA A 42 1.44 -8.97 -25.42
N PHE A 43 1.17 -7.76 -25.90
CA PHE A 43 -0.12 -7.09 -25.71
C PHE A 43 -1.27 -7.81 -26.42
N GLN A 44 -1.02 -8.44 -27.58
CA GLN A 44 -2.02 -9.26 -28.27
C GLN A 44 -2.29 -10.56 -27.51
N GLN A 45 -1.26 -11.20 -26.95
CA GLN A 45 -1.39 -12.43 -26.18
C GLN A 45 -2.01 -12.19 -24.79
N ASN A 46 -1.73 -11.04 -24.18
CA ASN A 46 -2.21 -10.68 -22.85
C ASN A 46 -2.77 -9.24 -22.83
N PRO A 47 -4.09 -9.07 -23.05
CA PRO A 47 -4.73 -7.75 -23.02
C PRO A 47 -4.62 -7.02 -21.67
N ASP A 48 -4.38 -7.73 -20.55
CA ASP A 48 -4.18 -7.09 -19.25
C ASP A 48 -2.84 -6.32 -19.21
N LEU A 49 -1.80 -6.78 -19.92
CA LEU A 49 -0.54 -6.03 -20.08
C LEU A 49 -0.78 -4.70 -20.78
N ARG A 50 -1.58 -4.71 -21.87
CA ARG A 50 -1.94 -3.50 -22.59
C ARG A 50 -2.67 -2.51 -21.67
N ARG A 51 -3.68 -2.99 -20.94
CA ARG A 51 -4.41 -2.15 -19.97
C ARG A 51 -3.45 -1.55 -18.93
N LYS A 52 -2.55 -2.36 -18.37
CA LYS A 52 -1.56 -1.90 -17.39
C LYS A 52 -0.62 -0.84 -17.98
N GLN A 53 -0.17 -1.00 -19.23
CA GLN A 53 0.64 0.01 -19.93
C GLN A 53 -0.14 1.32 -20.07
N GLU A 54 -1.38 1.27 -20.55
CA GLU A 54 -2.23 2.46 -20.73
C GLU A 54 -2.52 3.17 -19.39
N GLU A 55 -2.84 2.43 -18.34
CA GLU A 55 -3.06 2.97 -16.99
C GLU A 55 -1.81 3.63 -16.41
N THR A 56 -0.65 2.99 -16.62
CA THR A 56 0.67 3.48 -16.19
C THR A 56 0.99 4.81 -16.88
N GLU A 57 0.82 4.88 -18.20
CA GLU A 57 1.06 6.09 -18.98
C GLU A 57 0.11 7.23 -18.61
N GLN A 58 -1.17 6.93 -18.35
CA GLN A 58 -2.11 7.94 -17.85
C GLN A 58 -1.76 8.44 -16.44
N ALA A 59 -1.22 7.58 -15.58
CA ALA A 59 -0.75 7.98 -14.26
C ALA A 59 0.49 8.88 -14.35
N LEU A 60 1.45 8.52 -15.21
CA LEU A 60 2.64 9.31 -15.49
C LEU A 60 2.31 10.68 -16.09
N TYR A 61 1.42 10.74 -17.09
CA TYR A 61 0.92 11.99 -17.67
C TYR A 61 0.38 12.94 -16.60
N ARG A 62 -0.50 12.44 -15.72
CA ARG A 62 -1.06 13.23 -14.62
C ARG A 62 0.00 13.70 -13.64
N TYR A 63 1.00 12.86 -13.35
CA TYR A 63 2.11 13.20 -12.47
C TYR A 63 2.98 14.31 -13.05
N LEU A 64 3.45 14.17 -14.30
CA LEU A 64 4.35 15.14 -14.93
C LEU A 64 3.68 16.50 -15.15
N LYS A 65 2.40 16.50 -15.54
CA LYS A 65 1.59 17.72 -15.68
C LYS A 65 1.51 18.52 -14.38
N LYS A 66 1.35 17.83 -13.24
CA LYS A 66 1.35 18.47 -11.92
C LYS A 66 2.75 18.91 -11.48
N ARG A 67 3.79 18.15 -11.84
CA ARG A 67 5.19 18.45 -11.48
C ARG A 67 5.73 19.69 -12.21
N GLN A 68 5.32 19.94 -13.45
CA GLN A 68 5.62 21.20 -14.16
C GLN A 68 5.18 22.44 -13.36
N GLU A 69 4.24 22.30 -12.42
CA GLU A 69 3.73 23.37 -11.56
C GLU A 69 4.50 23.51 -10.23
N SER A 70 5.53 22.69 -9.94
CA SER A 70 6.23 22.66 -8.64
C SER A 70 7.69 22.18 -8.73
N ALA A 71 8.66 23.00 -8.34
CA ALA A 71 10.07 22.57 -8.23
C ALA A 71 10.29 21.67 -7.01
N LYS A 72 10.83 20.45 -7.21
CA LYS A 72 11.23 19.53 -6.13
C LYS A 72 12.74 19.24 -6.20
N ALA A 73 13.33 18.93 -5.05
CA ALA A 73 14.74 18.56 -4.92
C ALA A 73 15.10 17.32 -5.76
N LEU A 74 16.36 17.25 -6.20
CA LEU A 74 16.92 16.11 -6.92
C LEU A 74 16.70 14.80 -6.12
N PRO A 75 16.24 13.72 -6.76
CA PRO A 75 16.00 12.44 -6.09
C PRO A 75 17.33 11.78 -5.64
N PRO A 76 17.26 10.84 -4.69
CA PRO A 76 18.42 10.00 -4.35
C PRO A 76 18.90 9.21 -5.58
N ILE A 77 20.16 8.76 -5.55
CA ILE A 77 20.66 7.83 -6.56
C ILE A 77 19.90 6.50 -6.44
N TYR A 78 19.29 6.04 -7.53
CA TYR A 78 18.67 4.73 -7.61
C TYR A 78 19.72 3.68 -7.97
N VAL A 79 19.89 2.65 -7.14
CA VAL A 79 20.79 1.53 -7.42
C VAL A 79 19.96 0.29 -7.71
N LEU A 80 19.99 -0.18 -8.95
CA LEU A 80 19.14 -1.27 -9.45
C LEU A 80 19.95 -2.57 -9.63
N PRO A 81 19.43 -3.71 -9.15
CA PRO A 81 20.14 -4.98 -9.23
C PRO A 81 20.00 -5.67 -10.58
N VAL A 82 21.11 -6.11 -11.16
CA VAL A 82 21.20 -6.78 -12.45
C VAL A 82 21.74 -8.19 -12.27
N VAL A 83 21.18 -9.14 -13.03
CA VAL A 83 21.75 -10.46 -13.25
C VAL A 83 21.92 -10.68 -14.75
N VAL A 84 23.09 -11.18 -15.16
CA VAL A 84 23.42 -11.44 -16.56
C VAL A 84 23.44 -12.95 -16.81
N HIS A 85 22.60 -13.40 -17.72
CA HIS A 85 22.47 -14.79 -18.15
C HIS A 85 23.11 -14.98 -19.52
N ILE A 86 24.31 -15.54 -19.54
CA ILE A 86 24.99 -15.90 -20.79
C ILE A 86 24.44 -17.25 -21.25
N ILE A 87 23.70 -17.24 -22.35
CA ILE A 87 23.26 -18.44 -23.06
C ILE A 87 24.27 -18.68 -24.16
N HIS A 88 24.88 -19.87 -24.20
CA HIS A 88 26.00 -20.12 -25.12
C HIS A 88 26.02 -21.56 -25.64
N ASP A 89 26.71 -21.79 -26.75
CA ASP A 89 27.16 -23.11 -27.17
C ASP A 89 28.69 -23.19 -27.27
N ASN A 90 29.35 -22.55 -26.31
CA ASN A 90 30.81 -22.44 -26.22
C ASN A 90 31.44 -21.65 -27.38
N GLY A 91 30.65 -20.82 -28.06
CA GLY A 91 31.13 -19.89 -29.07
C GLY A 91 31.57 -18.55 -28.49
N PRO A 92 31.78 -17.54 -29.35
CA PRO A 92 32.18 -16.18 -28.96
C PRO A 92 31.22 -15.49 -27.99
N GLU A 93 29.94 -15.89 -27.98
CA GLU A 93 28.91 -15.40 -27.07
C GLU A 93 29.17 -15.75 -25.60
N ASN A 94 30.02 -16.74 -25.33
CA ASN A 94 30.45 -17.12 -23.98
C ASN A 94 31.48 -16.11 -23.42
N ILE A 95 31.12 -14.82 -23.40
CA ILE A 95 32.00 -13.68 -23.07
C ILE A 95 32.55 -13.77 -21.64
N SER A 96 33.71 -13.16 -21.38
CA SER A 96 34.36 -13.25 -20.07
C SER A 96 33.62 -12.46 -18.98
N ASP A 97 33.81 -12.83 -17.71
CA ASP A 97 33.27 -12.04 -16.57
C ASP A 97 33.78 -10.59 -16.61
N ALA A 98 35.03 -10.37 -17.05
CA ALA A 98 35.59 -9.03 -17.21
C ALA A 98 34.84 -8.20 -18.27
N THR A 99 34.40 -8.83 -19.36
CA THR A 99 33.56 -8.20 -20.39
C THR A 99 32.19 -7.83 -19.81
N VAL A 100 31.59 -8.72 -19.01
CA VAL A 100 30.32 -8.42 -18.35
C VAL A 100 30.46 -7.27 -17.37
N ILE A 101 31.50 -7.28 -16.54
CA ILE A 101 31.79 -6.19 -15.58
C ILE A 101 32.00 -4.87 -16.32
N GLN A 102 32.72 -4.89 -17.46
CA GLN A 102 32.89 -3.70 -18.29
C GLN A 102 31.57 -3.22 -18.88
N GLY A 103 30.69 -4.11 -19.36
CA GLY A 103 29.35 -3.72 -19.82
C GLY A 103 28.54 -3.04 -18.73
N ILE A 104 28.56 -3.54 -17.49
CA ILE A 104 27.88 -2.89 -16.37
C ILE A 104 28.52 -1.53 -16.02
N GLN A 105 29.84 -1.40 -16.16
CA GLN A 105 30.53 -0.11 -16.00
C GLN A 105 30.11 0.89 -17.08
N ASP A 106 30.10 0.47 -18.35
CA ASP A 106 29.66 1.29 -19.49
C ASP A 106 28.22 1.79 -19.30
N LEU A 107 27.33 0.91 -18.82
CA LEU A 107 25.95 1.27 -18.48
C LEU A 107 25.89 2.36 -17.39
N ASN A 108 26.66 2.20 -16.32
CA ASN A 108 26.73 3.19 -15.24
C ASN A 108 27.31 4.53 -15.71
N ASP A 109 28.36 4.50 -16.54
CA ASP A 109 29.01 5.72 -17.04
C ASP A 109 28.09 6.48 -18.01
N ALA A 110 27.32 5.78 -18.85
CA ALA A 110 26.32 6.38 -19.72
C ALA A 110 25.17 7.01 -18.93
N TYR A 111 24.60 6.31 -17.95
CA TYR A 111 23.51 6.83 -17.12
C TYR A 111 23.96 7.94 -16.16
N ALA A 112 25.23 7.96 -15.74
CA ALA A 112 25.80 9.06 -14.98
C ALA A 112 26.25 10.23 -15.88
N ASN A 113 26.21 10.05 -17.20
CA ASN A 113 26.72 10.96 -18.21
C ASN A 113 28.16 11.41 -17.89
N VAL A 114 29.11 10.47 -17.96
CA VAL A 114 30.53 10.71 -17.69
C VAL A 114 31.45 10.02 -18.70
N GLY A 115 32.69 10.51 -18.80
CA GLY A 115 33.75 9.81 -19.53
C GLY A 115 33.51 9.79 -21.04
N TYR A 116 33.48 8.60 -21.65
CA TYR A 116 33.22 8.44 -23.09
C TYR A 116 31.82 8.92 -23.46
N TYR A 117 30.87 8.79 -22.54
CA TYR A 117 29.45 9.05 -22.76
C TYR A 117 29.05 10.51 -22.51
N ASP A 118 29.97 11.36 -22.05
CA ASP A 118 29.76 12.80 -21.85
C ASP A 118 30.59 13.63 -22.83
N PRO A 119 30.11 13.85 -24.07
CA PRO A 119 30.71 14.81 -24.98
C PRO A 119 30.23 16.26 -24.70
N ALA A 120 29.89 16.58 -23.44
CA ALA A 120 29.22 17.81 -23.00
C ALA A 120 27.76 17.96 -23.45
N THR A 121 27.07 16.84 -23.61
CA THR A 121 25.62 16.74 -23.89
C THR A 121 24.94 15.91 -22.80
N GLY A 122 23.63 16.05 -22.61
CA GLY A 122 22.86 15.22 -21.68
C GLY A 122 22.92 15.54 -20.20
N VAL A 123 22.35 14.65 -19.40
CA VAL A 123 22.20 14.82 -17.96
C VAL A 123 22.61 13.56 -17.19
N ASP A 124 23.11 13.74 -15.98
CA ASP A 124 23.28 12.64 -15.02
C ASP A 124 21.90 12.19 -14.53
N THR A 125 21.50 10.99 -14.93
CA THR A 125 20.18 10.43 -14.62
C THR A 125 20.03 10.04 -13.15
N LYS A 126 21.12 9.97 -12.35
CA LYS A 126 21.11 9.43 -10.98
C LYS A 126 20.60 8.00 -10.86
N ILE A 127 20.73 7.20 -11.92
CA ILE A 127 20.46 5.75 -11.91
C ILE A 127 21.80 5.00 -12.03
N GLN A 128 21.97 3.98 -11.21
CA GLN A 128 23.13 3.11 -11.17
C GLN A 128 22.69 1.66 -11.16
N PHE A 129 23.56 0.78 -11.64
CA PHE A 129 23.33 -0.65 -11.77
C PHE A 129 24.42 -1.42 -11.05
N CYS A 130 24.03 -2.45 -10.31
CA CYS A 130 24.95 -3.35 -9.63
C CYS A 130 24.79 -4.76 -10.20
N LEU A 131 25.87 -5.53 -10.33
CA LEU A 131 25.72 -6.98 -10.43
C LEU A 131 25.21 -7.53 -9.09
N ALA A 132 24.23 -8.42 -9.15
CA ALA A 132 23.72 -9.08 -7.98
C ALA A 132 24.84 -9.83 -7.24
N ARG A 133 24.91 -9.62 -5.92
CA ARG A 133 25.87 -10.25 -5.00
C ARG A 133 25.22 -11.35 -4.17
N ARG A 134 23.88 -11.43 -4.19
CA ARG A 134 23.07 -12.51 -3.62
C ARG A 134 22.20 -13.15 -4.69
N ASP A 135 22.09 -14.48 -4.69
CA ASP A 135 21.15 -15.19 -5.55
C ASP A 135 19.73 -15.20 -4.94
N SER A 136 18.77 -15.80 -5.65
CA SER A 136 17.38 -15.94 -5.18
C SER A 136 17.21 -16.77 -3.90
N LEU A 137 18.23 -17.52 -3.48
CA LEU A 137 18.27 -18.27 -2.23
C LEU A 137 19.03 -17.53 -1.12
N GLY A 138 19.59 -16.36 -1.42
CA GLY A 138 20.38 -15.55 -0.50
C GLY A 138 21.85 -15.96 -0.39
N ASN A 139 22.37 -16.82 -1.27
CA ASN A 139 23.79 -17.21 -1.30
C ASN A 139 24.64 -16.20 -2.08
N LEU A 140 25.95 -16.20 -1.83
CA LEU A 140 26.91 -15.40 -2.60
C LEU A 140 26.88 -15.77 -4.08
N THR A 141 26.82 -14.76 -4.93
CA THR A 141 26.89 -14.91 -6.40
C THR A 141 27.70 -13.77 -7.01
N THR A 142 28.17 -13.98 -8.24
CA THR A 142 28.78 -12.94 -9.06
C THR A 142 27.74 -12.13 -9.85
N GLY A 143 26.47 -12.57 -9.85
CA GLY A 143 25.42 -12.00 -10.69
C GLY A 143 25.53 -12.40 -12.16
N ILE A 144 26.41 -13.37 -12.47
CA ILE A 144 26.64 -13.86 -13.82
C ILE A 144 26.34 -15.36 -13.83
N THR A 145 25.48 -15.79 -14.75
CA THR A 145 25.16 -17.20 -14.98
C THR A 145 25.57 -17.60 -16.40
N ARG A 146 25.92 -18.87 -16.60
CA ARG A 146 26.31 -19.43 -17.90
C ARG A 146 25.53 -20.70 -18.13
N ASN A 147 24.74 -20.73 -19.21
CA ASN A 147 23.81 -21.81 -19.49
C ASN A 147 24.08 -22.30 -20.91
N GLN A 148 24.66 -23.50 -21.03
CA GLN A 148 24.96 -24.06 -22.35
C GLN A 148 23.65 -24.51 -23.01
N SER A 149 23.30 -23.96 -24.17
CA SER A 149 22.09 -24.28 -24.92
C SER A 149 22.22 -23.87 -26.39
N LEU A 150 21.62 -24.66 -27.28
CA LEU A 150 21.47 -24.31 -28.71
C LEU A 150 20.51 -23.14 -28.92
N LEU A 151 19.66 -22.80 -27.93
CA LEU A 151 18.79 -21.63 -27.98
C LEU A 151 19.56 -20.30 -27.94
N THR A 152 20.90 -20.33 -27.89
CA THR A 152 21.73 -19.14 -28.13
C THR A 152 21.59 -18.58 -29.55
N ASP A 153 21.10 -19.40 -30.50
CA ASP A 153 20.57 -18.94 -31.78
C ASP A 153 19.07 -19.01 -31.71
N MET A 154 18.43 -17.87 -31.46
CA MET A 154 17.02 -17.87 -31.12
C MET A 154 16.17 -17.34 -32.26
N LEU A 155 14.97 -17.92 -32.41
CA LEU A 155 13.89 -17.36 -33.20
C LEU A 155 13.00 -16.51 -32.30
N LEU A 156 13.02 -15.20 -32.47
CA LEU A 156 12.31 -14.21 -31.64
C LEU A 156 10.83 -14.58 -31.42
N ASP A 157 10.15 -15.00 -32.49
CA ASP A 157 8.70 -15.27 -32.47
C ASP A 157 8.33 -16.57 -31.71
N VAL A 158 9.32 -17.39 -31.33
CA VAL A 158 9.11 -18.74 -30.80
C VAL A 158 9.86 -18.98 -29.49
N ASP A 159 11.11 -18.54 -29.42
CA ASP A 159 12.08 -18.98 -28.42
C ASP A 159 12.23 -18.01 -27.25
N ASP A 160 11.66 -16.79 -27.29
CA ASP A 160 11.84 -15.77 -26.23
C ASP A 160 11.65 -16.33 -24.81
N ILE A 161 10.46 -16.88 -24.53
CA ILE A 161 10.14 -17.43 -23.22
C ILE A 161 10.97 -18.69 -22.92
N ALA A 162 11.31 -19.49 -23.94
CA ALA A 162 12.11 -20.69 -23.77
C ALA A 162 13.55 -20.37 -23.35
N VAL A 163 14.19 -19.39 -24.00
CA VAL A 163 15.52 -18.86 -23.64
C VAL A 163 15.49 -18.30 -22.22
N LYS A 164 14.51 -17.43 -21.91
CA LYS A 164 14.37 -16.84 -20.57
C LYS A 164 14.17 -17.91 -19.50
N ASN A 165 13.42 -18.98 -19.78
CA ASN A 165 13.17 -20.07 -18.84
C ASN A 165 14.38 -21.00 -18.63
N LEU A 166 15.44 -20.93 -19.45
CA LEU A 166 16.68 -21.67 -19.16
C LEU A 166 17.26 -21.23 -17.81
N ASN A 167 17.18 -19.93 -17.54
CA ASN A 167 17.55 -19.35 -16.26
C ASN A 167 16.91 -17.97 -16.11
N ARG A 168 16.00 -17.84 -15.13
CA ARG A 168 15.34 -16.58 -14.78
C ARG A 168 15.37 -16.43 -13.27
N TRP A 169 15.86 -15.29 -12.81
CA TRP A 169 15.70 -14.89 -11.41
C TRP A 169 14.44 -14.04 -11.26
N ASP A 170 13.92 -13.97 -10.04
CA ASP A 170 12.67 -13.27 -9.74
C ASP A 170 12.66 -11.84 -10.34
N PRO A 171 11.83 -11.55 -11.36
CA PRO A 171 11.85 -10.25 -12.03
C PRO A 171 11.39 -9.09 -11.14
N THR A 172 10.81 -9.39 -9.97
CA THR A 172 10.50 -8.37 -8.96
C THR A 172 11.72 -7.98 -8.11
N GLN A 173 12.82 -8.73 -8.19
CA GLN A 173 14.02 -8.52 -7.37
C GLN A 173 15.29 -8.28 -8.20
N TYR A 174 15.27 -8.63 -9.49
CA TYR A 174 16.42 -8.54 -10.38
C TYR A 174 16.00 -8.08 -11.78
N ILE A 175 16.79 -7.18 -12.36
CA ILE A 175 16.77 -6.91 -13.79
C ILE A 175 17.50 -8.07 -14.46
N ASN A 176 16.75 -8.91 -15.16
CA ASN A 176 17.31 -10.05 -15.89
C ASN A 176 17.78 -9.59 -17.28
N ILE A 177 19.05 -9.82 -17.60
CA ILE A 177 19.63 -9.58 -18.93
C ILE A 177 20.09 -10.91 -19.50
N TRP A 178 19.53 -11.32 -20.64
CA TRP A 178 19.96 -12.52 -21.36
C TRP A 178 20.83 -12.14 -22.54
N LEU A 179 22.02 -12.75 -22.60
CA LEU A 179 22.96 -12.61 -23.70
C LEU A 179 22.93 -13.89 -24.53
N VAL A 180 22.66 -13.74 -25.83
CA VAL A 180 22.62 -14.82 -26.82
C VAL A 180 23.64 -14.57 -27.93
N ARG A 181 23.79 -15.49 -28.89
CA ARG A 181 24.70 -15.32 -30.02
C ARG A 181 24.05 -14.54 -31.14
N GLU A 182 22.84 -14.92 -31.53
CA GLU A 182 22.15 -14.35 -32.68
C GLU A 182 20.64 -14.35 -32.45
N ILE A 183 19.99 -13.22 -32.78
CA ILE A 183 18.53 -13.08 -32.72
C ILE A 183 17.98 -13.00 -34.15
N CYS A 184 17.14 -13.96 -34.49
CA CYS A 184 16.52 -14.07 -35.81
C CYS A 184 15.00 -14.00 -35.73
N GLN A 185 14.35 -13.46 -36.75
CA GLN A 185 12.89 -13.45 -36.89
C GLN A 185 12.46 -14.42 -38.01
N SER A 186 11.34 -15.12 -37.81
CA SER A 186 10.82 -16.07 -38.79
C SER A 186 10.43 -15.35 -40.08
N GLY A 187 11.10 -15.66 -41.18
CA GLY A 187 10.87 -15.01 -42.48
C GLY A 187 11.47 -13.60 -42.62
N GLY A 188 12.05 -13.04 -41.55
CA GLY A 188 12.72 -11.73 -41.53
C GLY A 188 14.26 -11.79 -41.56
N GLY A 189 14.84 -12.95 -41.27
CA GLY A 189 16.30 -13.09 -41.18
C GLY A 189 16.83 -12.71 -39.80
N CYS A 190 18.13 -12.50 -39.70
CA CYS A 190 18.83 -12.22 -38.44
C CYS A 190 19.40 -10.80 -38.43
N GLY A 191 19.74 -10.28 -37.24
CA GLY A 191 20.34 -8.95 -37.09
C GLY A 191 19.65 -8.02 -36.10
N VAL A 192 18.76 -8.55 -35.25
CA VAL A 192 18.25 -7.81 -34.08
C VAL A 192 19.36 -7.77 -33.03
N ALA A 193 19.80 -6.58 -32.64
CA ALA A 193 20.84 -6.42 -31.63
C ALA A 193 20.31 -6.65 -30.21
N GLY A 194 19.07 -6.23 -29.94
CA GLY A 194 18.41 -6.42 -28.65
C GLY A 194 16.93 -6.05 -28.63
N TYR A 195 16.31 -6.30 -27.49
CA TYR A 195 14.98 -5.82 -27.13
C TYR A 195 14.76 -5.87 -25.62
N ALA A 196 13.85 -5.03 -25.12
CA ALA A 196 13.39 -5.04 -23.75
C ALA A 196 11.86 -5.08 -23.64
N TYR A 197 11.37 -5.57 -22.50
CA TYR A 197 9.96 -5.45 -22.13
C TYR A 197 9.72 -4.20 -21.28
N PHE A 198 8.64 -3.48 -21.58
CA PHE A 198 8.25 -2.27 -20.85
C PHE A 198 7.90 -2.55 -19.38
N PRO A 199 7.92 -1.51 -18.51
CA PRO A 199 7.53 -1.60 -17.10
C PRO A 199 6.20 -2.29 -16.81
N SER A 200 5.24 -2.25 -17.74
CA SER A 200 3.98 -2.99 -17.62
C SER A 200 4.19 -4.50 -17.42
N SER A 201 5.28 -5.05 -17.95
CA SER A 201 5.64 -6.47 -17.83
C SER A 201 6.24 -6.82 -16.46
N HIS A 202 6.51 -5.83 -15.59
CA HIS A 202 7.20 -6.06 -14.33
C HIS A 202 6.59 -7.19 -13.49
N GLY A 203 7.43 -8.18 -13.14
CA GLY A 203 7.05 -9.39 -12.40
C GLY A 203 6.55 -10.56 -13.25
N ASN A 204 6.35 -10.38 -14.56
CA ASN A 204 5.92 -11.45 -15.45
C ASN A 204 7.11 -12.24 -16.03
N PRO A 205 6.88 -13.46 -16.56
CA PRO A 205 7.91 -14.28 -17.20
C PRO A 205 8.74 -13.58 -18.30
N GLU A 206 8.15 -12.64 -19.02
CA GLU A 206 8.79 -11.93 -20.12
C GLU A 206 9.65 -10.73 -19.68
N ASP A 207 9.54 -10.26 -18.43
CA ASP A 207 10.21 -9.05 -17.94
C ASP A 207 11.74 -9.18 -17.96
N GLY A 208 12.39 -8.20 -18.61
CA GLY A 208 13.84 -8.10 -18.72
C GLY A 208 14.30 -7.70 -20.13
N ILE A 209 15.58 -7.91 -20.39
CA ILE A 209 16.29 -7.49 -21.60
C ILE A 209 16.92 -8.70 -22.25
N MET A 210 16.79 -8.84 -23.56
CA MET A 210 17.48 -9.87 -24.35
C MET A 210 18.27 -9.22 -25.46
N MET A 211 19.53 -9.61 -25.62
CA MET A 211 20.42 -9.00 -26.62
C MET A 211 21.55 -9.93 -27.05
N GLU A 212 22.17 -9.63 -28.18
CA GLU A 212 23.37 -10.36 -28.62
C GLU A 212 24.59 -9.98 -27.77
N ALA A 213 25.37 -10.98 -27.37
CA ALA A 213 26.54 -10.84 -26.51
C ALA A 213 27.65 -9.95 -27.12
N SER A 214 27.67 -9.82 -28.45
CA SER A 214 28.60 -8.96 -29.19
C SER A 214 28.44 -7.47 -28.87
N TYR A 215 27.28 -7.06 -28.35
CA TYR A 215 26.95 -5.69 -27.99
C TYR A 215 27.00 -5.39 -26.48
N PHE A 216 27.49 -6.34 -25.67
CA PHE A 216 27.57 -6.17 -24.21
C PHE A 216 29.02 -6.03 -23.75
N GLY A 217 29.46 -4.82 -23.40
CA GLY A 217 30.80 -4.56 -22.85
C GLY A 217 31.98 -4.86 -23.77
N SER A 218 31.73 -5.07 -25.07
CA SER A 218 32.76 -5.38 -26.07
C SER A 218 33.54 -4.14 -26.52
N SER A 219 32.87 -2.98 -26.52
CA SER A 219 33.41 -1.64 -26.72
C SER A 219 32.38 -0.61 -26.27
N GLN A 220 32.81 0.60 -25.95
CA GLN A 220 31.90 1.65 -25.43
C GLN A 220 30.77 1.99 -26.41
N SER A 221 31.04 2.01 -27.72
CA SER A 221 30.04 2.23 -28.76
C SER A 221 29.07 1.05 -28.88
N ALA A 222 29.56 -0.18 -28.84
CA ALA A 222 28.70 -1.37 -28.89
C ALA A 222 27.80 -1.46 -27.65
N SER A 223 28.30 -1.05 -26.48
CA SER A 223 27.49 -0.92 -25.26
C SER A 223 26.34 0.09 -25.40
N GLY A 224 26.29 0.92 -26.46
CA GLY A 224 25.12 1.72 -26.81
C GLY A 224 23.82 0.91 -26.85
N VAL A 225 23.89 -0.34 -27.33
CA VAL A 225 22.71 -1.23 -27.43
C VAL A 225 22.12 -1.55 -26.06
N GLN A 226 22.94 -2.00 -25.10
CA GLN A 226 22.44 -2.30 -23.76
C GLN A 226 21.91 -1.03 -23.04
N ILE A 227 22.45 0.15 -23.36
CA ILE A 227 21.98 1.42 -22.80
C ILE A 227 20.58 1.76 -23.36
N HIS A 228 20.40 1.64 -24.67
CA HIS A 228 19.11 1.77 -25.36
C HIS A 228 18.05 0.81 -24.79
N GLU A 229 18.37 -0.47 -24.70
CA GLU A 229 17.41 -1.46 -24.17
C GLU A 229 17.08 -1.25 -22.69
N MET A 230 18.04 -0.78 -21.89
CA MET A 230 17.77 -0.39 -20.51
C MET A 230 16.84 0.83 -20.43
N GLY A 231 16.93 1.76 -21.38
CA GLY A 231 15.99 2.87 -21.52
C GLY A 231 14.55 2.38 -21.73
N HIS A 232 14.34 1.43 -22.65
CA HIS A 232 13.04 0.77 -22.82
C HIS A 232 12.59 0.01 -21.56
N TYR A 233 13.48 -0.75 -20.92
CA TYR A 233 13.17 -1.44 -19.67
C TYR A 233 12.67 -0.47 -18.59
N LEU A 234 13.20 0.76 -18.57
CA LEU A 234 12.83 1.84 -17.65
C LEU A 234 11.71 2.77 -18.17
N GLY A 235 11.08 2.46 -19.31
CA GLY A 235 9.86 3.12 -19.78
C GLY A 235 10.05 4.27 -20.76
N LEU A 236 11.18 4.31 -21.46
CA LEU A 236 11.40 5.23 -22.59
C LEU A 236 10.91 4.62 -23.90
N TYR A 237 10.22 5.41 -24.70
CA TYR A 237 9.91 5.07 -26.09
C TYR A 237 11.08 5.48 -26.99
N HIS A 238 11.07 5.01 -28.23
CA HIS A 238 11.95 5.58 -29.26
C HIS A 238 11.63 7.05 -29.48
N THR A 239 12.63 7.88 -29.80
CA THR A 239 12.46 9.32 -30.09
C THR A 239 11.46 9.58 -31.22
N PHE A 240 11.45 8.70 -32.23
CA PHE A 240 10.55 8.76 -33.39
C PHE A 240 9.16 8.13 -33.16
N GLU A 241 8.84 7.69 -31.93
CA GLU A 241 7.53 7.09 -31.65
C GLU A 241 6.42 8.11 -31.94
N GLY A 242 5.37 7.70 -32.66
CA GLY A 242 4.28 8.61 -33.05
C GLY A 242 4.61 9.59 -34.19
N GLY A 243 5.85 9.64 -34.67
CA GLY A 243 6.29 10.51 -35.77
C GLY A 243 6.18 12.00 -35.44
N CYS A 244 6.03 12.83 -36.47
CA CYS A 244 5.96 14.29 -36.28
C CYS A 244 4.70 14.83 -35.58
N PHE A 245 3.73 13.99 -35.20
CA PHE A 245 2.55 14.48 -34.48
C PHE A 245 2.86 14.63 -33.00
N ASN A 246 2.91 15.87 -32.49
CA ASN A 246 3.26 16.13 -31.09
C ASN A 246 2.58 17.38 -30.50
N ASN A 247 1.24 17.38 -30.38
CA ASN A 247 0.47 18.53 -29.86
C ASN A 247 0.52 18.64 -28.32
N ASP A 248 0.62 17.51 -27.64
CA ASP A 248 0.87 17.42 -26.20
C ASP A 248 2.03 16.45 -26.00
N CYS A 249 3.23 16.96 -25.82
CA CYS A 249 4.46 16.18 -25.64
C CYS A 249 4.49 15.25 -24.43
N LEU A 250 3.50 15.29 -23.54
CA LEU A 250 3.36 14.29 -22.48
C LEU A 250 2.44 13.13 -22.87
N ALA A 251 1.64 13.27 -23.94
CA ALA A 251 0.64 12.30 -24.39
C ALA A 251 0.93 11.73 -25.79
N ASP A 252 1.49 12.55 -26.67
CA ASP A 252 1.88 12.24 -28.03
C ASP A 252 3.39 11.92 -28.11
N GLY A 253 3.86 11.48 -29.27
CA GLY A 253 5.28 11.22 -29.49
C GLY A 253 5.86 10.09 -28.62
N ASP A 254 7.13 10.25 -28.26
CA ASP A 254 7.86 9.48 -27.24
C ASP A 254 7.43 9.84 -25.80
N ARG A 255 6.53 10.82 -25.67
CA ARG A 255 5.98 11.37 -24.43
C ARG A 255 7.01 12.04 -23.52
N VAL A 256 7.99 12.68 -24.14
CA VAL A 256 9.01 13.51 -23.51
C VAL A 256 8.98 14.90 -24.17
N CYS A 257 9.01 15.96 -23.36
CA CYS A 257 8.86 17.34 -23.86
C CYS A 257 10.16 18.04 -24.21
N ASP A 258 11.31 17.49 -23.83
CA ASP A 258 12.63 18.01 -24.16
C ASP A 258 13.35 17.18 -25.23
N THR A 259 12.65 16.23 -25.85
CA THR A 259 13.03 15.55 -27.09
C THR A 259 12.25 16.15 -28.27
N PRO A 260 12.94 16.68 -29.30
CA PRO A 260 12.31 17.11 -30.54
C PRO A 260 11.49 15.98 -31.18
N PRO A 261 10.29 16.25 -31.74
CA PRO A 261 9.55 15.25 -32.50
C PRO A 261 10.38 14.73 -33.67
N ASP A 262 10.43 13.41 -33.85
CA ASP A 262 11.22 12.76 -34.88
C ASP A 262 10.36 11.72 -35.66
N GLN A 263 10.74 11.43 -36.89
CA GLN A 263 10.18 10.33 -37.71
C GLN A 263 11.25 9.52 -38.44
N SER A 264 12.54 9.80 -38.20
CA SER A 264 13.66 9.16 -38.87
C SER A 264 14.04 7.86 -38.18
N THR A 265 13.89 6.74 -38.88
CA THR A 265 14.37 5.42 -38.42
C THR A 265 15.68 4.99 -39.11
N ALA A 266 16.27 5.86 -39.93
CA ALA A 266 17.46 5.55 -40.72
C ALA A 266 18.73 6.09 -40.05
N ALA A 267 19.74 5.23 -39.94
CA ALA A 267 21.05 5.64 -39.42
C ALA A 267 21.70 6.74 -40.29
N GLY A 268 21.90 7.92 -39.70
CA GLY A 268 22.63 9.04 -40.27
C GLY A 268 24.09 9.10 -39.74
N PRO A 269 25.05 9.71 -40.49
CA PRO A 269 26.41 9.89 -40.00
C PRO A 269 26.47 10.87 -38.82
N CYS A 270 27.32 10.60 -37.83
CA CYS A 270 27.53 11.49 -36.68
C CYS A 270 27.77 12.94 -37.09
N GLY A 271 27.14 13.89 -36.39
CA GLY A 271 27.35 15.33 -36.59
C GLY A 271 26.78 15.89 -37.89
N THR A 272 25.93 15.12 -38.58
CA THR A 272 25.12 15.62 -39.69
C THR A 272 23.73 15.97 -39.15
N PRO A 273 23.36 17.26 -39.06
CA PRO A 273 22.03 17.63 -38.59
C PRO A 273 20.97 17.04 -39.52
N VAL A 274 20.06 16.26 -38.94
CA VAL A 274 18.84 15.78 -39.58
C VAL A 274 17.69 16.51 -38.91
N ASN A 275 16.73 16.98 -39.70
CA ASN A 275 15.48 17.47 -39.18
C ASN A 275 14.35 16.87 -40.02
N SER A 276 13.66 15.89 -39.46
CA SER A 276 12.62 15.14 -40.13
C SER A 276 11.23 15.72 -39.88
N CYS A 277 11.08 16.56 -38.85
CA CYS A 277 9.82 17.17 -38.44
C CYS A 277 9.91 18.71 -38.40
N THR A 278 8.79 19.39 -38.19
CA THR A 278 8.77 20.86 -38.02
C THR A 278 7.75 21.30 -36.97
N THR A 279 7.37 20.37 -36.09
CA THR A 279 6.25 20.46 -35.14
C THR A 279 6.76 20.68 -33.71
N ASP A 280 8.04 21.00 -33.54
CA ASP A 280 8.68 21.28 -32.25
C ASP A 280 7.98 22.40 -31.49
N THR A 281 7.48 23.40 -32.21
CA THR A 281 6.75 24.51 -31.57
C THR A 281 5.40 24.07 -31.00
N ASP A 282 4.83 22.97 -31.49
CA ASP A 282 3.59 22.39 -30.94
C ASP A 282 3.87 21.64 -29.63
N SER A 283 5.10 21.13 -29.46
CA SER A 283 5.58 20.41 -28.27
C SER A 283 6.29 21.29 -27.23
N GLY A 284 6.28 22.61 -27.43
CA GLY A 284 6.75 23.60 -26.44
C GLY A 284 8.16 24.14 -26.68
N PHE A 285 8.84 23.74 -27.77
CA PHE A 285 10.09 24.37 -28.17
C PHE A 285 9.83 25.79 -28.71
N ALA A 286 10.80 26.69 -28.49
CA ALA A 286 10.68 28.08 -28.94
C ALA A 286 10.79 28.21 -30.48
N THR A 287 11.49 27.27 -31.12
CA THR A 287 11.72 27.21 -32.57
C THR A 287 11.82 25.76 -33.00
N ASP A 288 11.66 25.51 -34.30
CA ASP A 288 12.04 24.26 -34.98
C ASP A 288 13.45 23.80 -34.54
N GLN A 289 13.57 22.52 -34.17
CA GLN A 289 14.84 21.90 -33.74
C GLN A 289 15.26 20.84 -34.76
N ASN A 290 16.50 20.38 -34.68
CA ASN A 290 16.91 19.16 -35.39
C ASN A 290 16.51 17.94 -34.57
N ASP A 291 16.35 16.79 -35.24
CA ASP A 291 16.16 15.49 -34.59
C ASP A 291 17.36 15.22 -33.66
N LEU A 292 17.09 14.61 -32.50
CA LEU A 292 18.11 14.32 -31.48
C LEU A 292 18.80 12.98 -31.77
N ILE A 293 19.52 12.90 -32.89
CA ILE A 293 20.13 11.64 -33.39
C ILE A 293 21.22 11.06 -32.47
N GLU A 294 21.74 11.85 -31.54
CA GLU A 294 22.67 11.39 -30.50
C GLU A 294 21.95 10.75 -29.30
N ASP A 295 20.62 10.76 -29.25
CA ASP A 295 19.84 10.16 -28.16
C ASP A 295 19.98 8.65 -28.14
N TYR A 296 20.15 8.08 -26.95
CA TYR A 296 20.24 6.62 -26.83
C TYR A 296 18.97 5.92 -27.32
N MET A 297 17.82 6.59 -27.38
CA MET A 297 16.54 6.03 -27.83
C MET A 297 16.25 6.24 -29.32
N ASP A 298 17.21 6.78 -30.08
CA ASP A 298 17.14 6.93 -31.53
C ASP A 298 17.70 5.69 -32.26
N TYR A 299 17.52 5.61 -33.59
CA TYR A 299 18.14 4.61 -34.48
C TYR A 299 19.28 5.19 -35.33
N GLY A 300 19.77 6.38 -34.98
CA GLY A 300 21.03 6.93 -35.46
C GLY A 300 22.21 5.95 -35.33
N ASP A 301 23.35 6.33 -35.90
CA ASP A 301 24.57 5.51 -35.76
C ASP A 301 24.93 5.40 -34.26
N PHE A 302 24.92 4.17 -33.73
CA PHE A 302 25.19 3.88 -32.31
C PHE A 302 26.58 4.36 -31.85
N GLY A 303 27.50 4.64 -32.77
CA GLY A 303 28.76 5.31 -32.46
C GLY A 303 28.62 6.76 -32.01
N CYS A 304 27.47 7.39 -32.25
CA CYS A 304 27.19 8.80 -31.93
C CYS A 304 26.33 8.96 -30.67
N TRP A 305 25.74 7.89 -30.14
CA TRP A 305 24.86 7.98 -28.99
C TRP A 305 25.59 8.45 -27.75
N SER A 306 25.00 9.44 -27.09
CA SER A 306 25.59 10.08 -25.91
C SER A 306 24.58 10.71 -24.97
N VAL A 307 23.31 10.89 -25.38
CA VAL A 307 22.37 11.72 -24.61
C VAL A 307 21.17 10.92 -24.09
N PHE A 308 20.88 11.12 -22.80
CA PHE A 308 19.53 11.12 -22.27
C PHE A 308 19.15 12.54 -21.86
N THR A 309 17.88 12.90 -22.01
CA THR A 309 17.34 14.20 -21.60
C THR A 309 16.85 14.21 -20.15
N GLN A 310 16.52 15.39 -19.63
CA GLN A 310 15.96 15.51 -18.29
C GLN A 310 14.53 14.94 -18.23
N GLY A 311 13.74 15.11 -19.29
CA GLY A 311 12.40 14.55 -19.41
C GLY A 311 12.41 13.02 -19.49
N GLN A 312 13.35 12.42 -20.22
CA GLN A 312 13.57 10.96 -20.19
C GLN A 312 13.96 10.49 -18.79
N THR A 313 14.87 11.20 -18.10
CA THR A 313 15.24 10.89 -16.71
C THR A 313 14.02 10.89 -15.78
N ASP A 314 13.15 11.89 -15.91
CA ASP A 314 11.92 12.00 -15.10
C ASP A 314 10.95 10.85 -15.35
N ARG A 315 10.82 10.38 -16.59
CA ARG A 315 10.03 9.18 -16.92
C ARG A 315 10.62 7.92 -16.29
N MET A 316 11.93 7.73 -16.40
CA MET A 316 12.61 6.56 -15.82
C MET A 316 12.46 6.52 -14.30
N HIS A 317 12.67 7.65 -13.62
CA HIS A 317 12.49 7.76 -12.16
C HIS A 317 11.08 7.42 -11.73
N TRP A 318 10.08 7.96 -12.43
CA TRP A 318 8.69 7.66 -12.10
C TRP A 318 8.38 6.17 -12.26
N HIS A 319 8.88 5.50 -13.31
CA HIS A 319 8.69 4.06 -13.48
C HIS A 319 9.40 3.24 -12.41
N ILE A 320 10.62 3.63 -12.00
CA ILE A 320 11.33 3.03 -10.88
C ILE A 320 10.50 3.14 -9.59
N GLU A 321 10.00 4.34 -9.28
CA GLU A 321 9.29 4.62 -8.03
C GLU A 321 7.88 4.02 -7.97
N ASN A 322 7.19 3.86 -9.11
CA ASN A 322 5.76 3.54 -9.12
C ASN A 322 5.42 2.17 -9.72
N VAL A 323 6.29 1.63 -10.59
CA VAL A 323 6.03 0.35 -11.27
C VAL A 323 7.05 -0.71 -10.88
N ARG A 324 8.33 -0.33 -10.81
CA ARG A 324 9.46 -1.23 -10.51
C ARG A 324 10.01 -1.03 -9.09
N TYR A 325 9.20 -0.52 -8.16
CA TYR A 325 9.61 -0.12 -6.82
C TYR A 325 10.25 -1.27 -6.01
N SER A 326 9.80 -2.50 -6.22
CA SER A 326 10.36 -3.70 -5.58
C SER A 326 11.86 -3.91 -5.89
N LEU A 327 12.38 -3.37 -7.00
CA LEU A 327 13.82 -3.37 -7.28
C LEU A 327 14.62 -2.51 -6.29
N LEU A 328 14.01 -1.45 -5.75
CA LEU A 328 14.63 -0.60 -4.71
C LEU A 328 14.63 -1.28 -3.33
N GLU A 329 13.70 -2.20 -3.09
CA GLU A 329 13.65 -3.01 -1.87
C GLU A 329 14.55 -4.25 -1.93
N SER A 330 15.01 -4.59 -3.13
CA SER A 330 15.86 -5.75 -3.35
C SER A 330 17.22 -5.59 -2.66
N LYS A 331 17.61 -6.63 -1.92
CA LYS A 331 18.93 -6.72 -1.27
C LYS A 331 20.00 -7.26 -2.19
N ALA A 332 19.70 -7.48 -3.47
CA ALA A 332 20.58 -8.15 -4.41
C ALA A 332 21.92 -7.44 -4.61
N CYS A 333 22.00 -6.11 -4.51
CA CYS A 333 23.26 -5.36 -4.59
C CYS A 333 24.18 -5.53 -3.37
N LEU A 334 23.68 -6.07 -2.28
CA LEU A 334 24.39 -6.18 -1.01
C LEU A 334 25.03 -7.55 -0.90
N ASP A 335 26.24 -7.64 -0.37
CA ASP A 335 26.88 -8.93 -0.06
C ASP A 335 25.98 -9.76 0.86
N PRO A 336 25.83 -11.08 0.67
CA PRO A 336 25.17 -11.98 1.61
C PRO A 336 25.78 -11.87 2.99
N CYS A 337 24.98 -12.16 4.01
CA CYS A 337 25.51 -12.27 5.35
C CYS A 337 26.43 -13.50 5.42
N THR A 338 27.74 -13.28 5.35
CA THR A 338 28.75 -14.36 5.30
C THR A 338 28.90 -15.11 6.62
N SER A 339 28.45 -14.49 7.73
CA SER A 339 28.37 -15.09 9.06
C SER A 339 26.92 -15.03 9.55
N PRO A 340 26.05 -15.97 9.15
CA PRO A 340 24.64 -15.91 9.50
C PRO A 340 24.48 -15.88 11.02
N LEU A 341 23.64 -14.95 11.46
CA LEU A 341 23.30 -14.73 12.86
C LEU A 341 21.81 -14.99 13.05
N THR A 342 21.43 -15.40 14.25
CA THR A 342 20.02 -15.63 14.60
C THR A 342 19.69 -14.78 15.80
N ALA A 343 18.73 -13.87 15.65
CA ALA A 343 18.15 -13.15 16.77
C ALA A 343 17.31 -14.12 17.59
N ALA A 344 17.61 -14.19 18.88
CA ALA A 344 16.89 -15.01 19.83
C ALA A 344 16.87 -14.31 21.19
N PHE A 345 15.73 -14.30 21.86
CA PHE A 345 15.58 -13.86 23.24
C PHE A 345 14.36 -14.48 23.91
N SER A 346 14.28 -14.34 25.23
CA SER A 346 13.10 -14.66 26.03
C SER A 346 12.72 -13.48 26.93
N ALA A 347 11.42 -13.21 27.05
CA ALA A 347 10.87 -12.31 28.06
C ALA A 347 10.66 -13.05 29.39
N SER A 348 10.83 -12.37 30.53
CA SER A 348 10.57 -12.96 31.85
C SER A 348 9.09 -13.30 32.08
N ALA A 349 8.19 -12.62 31.38
CA ALA A 349 6.75 -12.88 31.33
C ALA A 349 6.19 -12.29 30.03
N THR A 350 5.08 -12.83 29.52
CA THR A 350 4.34 -12.31 28.35
C THR A 350 3.00 -11.71 28.71
N ALA A 351 2.61 -11.76 29.99
CA ALA A 351 1.45 -11.10 30.54
C ALA A 351 1.84 -10.53 31.92
N VAL A 352 1.63 -9.23 32.12
CA VAL A 352 2.00 -8.52 33.36
C VAL A 352 0.99 -7.43 33.73
N ASP A 353 1.00 -7.01 34.98
CA ASP A 353 0.23 -5.84 35.41
C ASP A 353 0.96 -4.55 35.03
N ALA A 354 0.20 -3.49 34.73
CA ALA A 354 0.75 -2.15 34.52
C ALA A 354 1.61 -1.71 35.74
N GLY A 355 2.79 -1.17 35.46
CA GLY A 355 3.85 -0.84 36.40
C GLY A 355 4.94 -1.90 36.54
N THR A 356 4.79 -3.07 35.91
CA THR A 356 5.77 -4.16 36.01
C THR A 356 6.92 -3.99 35.01
N THR A 357 8.15 -4.26 35.46
CA THR A 357 9.32 -4.40 34.58
C THR A 357 9.42 -5.83 34.04
N VAL A 358 9.42 -5.98 32.72
CA VAL A 358 9.75 -7.23 32.03
C VAL A 358 11.24 -7.21 31.67
N ASN A 359 11.97 -8.27 32.04
CA ASN A 359 13.37 -8.43 31.66
C ASN A 359 13.47 -9.31 30.42
N PHE A 360 14.29 -8.88 29.46
CA PHE A 360 14.56 -9.61 28.22
C PHE A 360 15.96 -10.20 28.27
N THR A 361 16.05 -11.52 28.11
CA THR A 361 17.31 -12.25 28.09
C THR A 361 17.64 -12.63 26.65
N ASN A 362 18.68 -12.02 26.11
CA ASN A 362 19.18 -12.32 24.78
C ASN A 362 19.94 -13.65 24.74
N SER A 363 19.62 -14.45 23.72
CA SER A 363 20.23 -15.73 23.39
C SER A 363 20.67 -15.81 21.92
N SER A 364 20.81 -14.65 21.26
CA SER A 364 21.21 -14.53 19.86
C SER A 364 22.58 -15.14 19.60
N THR A 365 22.76 -15.72 18.43
CA THR A 365 24.03 -16.34 17.99
C THR A 365 24.71 -15.46 16.95
N ASN A 366 26.05 -15.40 16.96
CA ASN A 366 26.86 -14.61 16.04
C ASN A 366 26.50 -13.11 15.96
N ALA A 367 25.95 -12.53 17.03
CA ALA A 367 25.58 -11.12 17.11
C ALA A 367 26.39 -10.36 18.17
N THR A 368 26.75 -9.11 17.87
CA THR A 368 27.51 -8.19 18.74
C THR A 368 26.83 -6.83 18.91
N ILE A 369 25.82 -6.53 18.09
CA ILE A 369 25.03 -5.29 18.09
C ILE A 369 23.59 -5.66 18.36
N PHE A 370 22.92 -4.92 19.24
CA PHE A 370 21.53 -5.16 19.64
C PHE A 370 20.75 -3.86 19.61
N ASN A 371 19.55 -3.91 19.03
CA ASN A 371 18.62 -2.80 19.02
C ASN A 371 17.23 -3.32 19.41
N TRP A 372 16.70 -2.78 20.49
CA TRP A 372 15.41 -3.18 21.05
C TRP A 372 14.36 -2.11 20.79
N THR A 373 13.21 -2.53 20.27
CA THR A 373 12.08 -1.65 19.98
C THR A 373 10.83 -2.09 20.72
N LEU A 374 10.00 -1.12 21.11
CA LEU A 374 8.64 -1.27 21.59
C LEU A 374 7.71 -0.61 20.57
N ASP A 375 6.82 -1.36 19.95
CA ASP A 375 5.93 -0.89 18.88
C ASP A 375 6.68 -0.09 17.79
N GLY A 376 7.88 -0.58 17.44
CA GLY A 376 8.78 0.04 16.47
C GLY A 376 9.63 1.20 17.00
N ALA A 377 9.36 1.74 18.19
CA ALA A 377 10.15 2.80 18.79
C ALA A 377 11.37 2.23 19.57
N PRO A 378 12.60 2.70 19.30
CA PRO A 378 13.79 2.18 19.99
C PRO A 378 13.82 2.56 21.47
N PHE A 379 14.13 1.60 22.36
CA PHE A 379 14.24 1.83 23.79
C PHE A 379 15.57 1.37 24.43
N SER A 380 16.32 0.47 23.80
CA SER A 380 17.60 -0.01 24.36
C SER A 380 18.55 -0.59 23.32
N THR A 381 19.85 -0.54 23.60
CA THR A 381 20.91 -1.22 22.85
C THR A 381 21.72 -2.20 23.71
N LEU A 382 21.30 -2.43 24.96
CA LEU A 382 21.94 -3.40 25.84
C LEU A 382 21.70 -4.83 25.34
N ALA A 383 22.63 -5.73 25.63
CA ALA A 383 22.47 -7.14 25.27
C ALA A 383 21.20 -7.74 25.88
N SER A 384 20.92 -7.49 27.16
CA SER A 384 19.72 -7.97 27.86
C SER A 384 19.12 -6.84 28.71
N PRO A 385 18.14 -6.08 28.18
CA PRO A 385 17.52 -4.96 28.89
C PRO A 385 16.30 -5.38 29.72
N GLY A 386 15.83 -4.46 30.56
CA GLY A 386 14.47 -4.50 31.12
C GLY A 386 13.66 -3.30 30.64
N TYR A 387 12.34 -3.45 30.53
CA TYR A 387 11.40 -2.38 30.20
C TYR A 387 10.20 -2.38 31.15
N THR A 388 9.81 -1.20 31.64
CA THR A 388 8.64 -1.04 32.53
C THR A 388 7.44 -0.57 31.73
N PHE A 389 6.37 -1.37 31.76
CA PHE A 389 5.12 -1.07 31.06
C PHE A 389 4.18 -0.29 31.96
N ASN A 390 4.00 1.02 31.73
CA ASN A 390 3.17 1.88 32.58
C ASN A 390 1.75 2.10 32.04
N THR A 391 1.41 1.44 30.94
CA THR A 391 0.12 1.57 30.26
C THR A 391 -0.37 0.19 29.90
N GLU A 392 -1.68 -0.02 30.03
CA GLU A 392 -2.33 -1.24 29.57
C GLU A 392 -2.35 -1.33 28.04
N GLY A 393 -2.46 -2.55 27.53
CA GLY A 393 -2.50 -2.83 26.10
C GLY A 393 -1.61 -4.00 25.69
N SER A 394 -1.58 -4.24 24.38
CA SER A 394 -0.75 -5.25 23.75
C SER A 394 0.44 -4.55 23.09
N PHE A 395 1.65 -4.91 23.51
CA PHE A 395 2.88 -4.27 23.04
C PHE A 395 3.77 -5.26 22.30
N GLU A 396 4.25 -4.89 21.12
CA GLU A 396 5.23 -5.68 20.36
C GLU A 396 6.65 -5.28 20.76
N VAL A 397 7.37 -6.20 21.38
CA VAL A 397 8.79 -6.04 21.69
C VAL A 397 9.62 -6.80 20.69
N CYS A 398 10.56 -6.12 20.03
CA CYS A 398 11.45 -6.75 19.07
C CYS A 398 12.92 -6.53 19.42
N LEU A 399 13.73 -7.56 19.14
CA LEU A 399 15.18 -7.51 19.10
C LEU A 399 15.63 -7.59 17.65
N GLU A 400 16.33 -6.57 17.18
CA GLU A 400 17.17 -6.62 15.99
C GLU A 400 18.63 -6.83 16.41
N ALA A 401 19.20 -7.95 16.00
CA ALA A 401 20.57 -8.34 16.30
C ALA A 401 21.45 -8.21 15.05
N GLY A 402 22.67 -7.69 15.19
CA GLY A 402 23.65 -7.50 14.11
C GLY A 402 25.07 -7.86 14.57
N ASN A 403 26.02 -7.94 13.64
CA ASN A 403 27.42 -8.31 13.95
C ASN A 403 28.48 -7.31 13.42
N GLY A 404 28.03 -6.14 12.93
CA GLY A 404 28.89 -5.10 12.37
C GLY A 404 28.99 -5.13 10.84
N ASP A 405 28.57 -6.22 10.19
CA ASP A 405 28.29 -6.21 8.76
C ASP A 405 26.91 -5.55 8.52
N PRO A 406 26.83 -4.44 7.77
CA PRO A 406 25.56 -3.74 7.48
C PRO A 406 24.50 -4.63 6.84
N ASN A 407 24.91 -5.74 6.23
CA ASN A 407 24.04 -6.65 5.50
C ASN A 407 23.66 -7.90 6.33
N CYS A 408 24.13 -7.98 7.58
CA CYS A 408 23.86 -9.04 8.55
C CYS A 408 23.01 -8.53 9.71
N TYR A 409 21.71 -8.77 9.64
CA TYR A 409 20.81 -8.56 10.77
C TYR A 409 19.73 -9.65 10.81
N SER A 410 19.22 -9.91 12.01
CA SER A 410 18.11 -10.83 12.27
C SER A 410 17.17 -10.18 13.27
N ARG A 411 15.87 -10.45 13.15
CA ARG A 411 14.85 -9.86 14.00
C ARG A 411 13.97 -10.94 14.60
N GLN A 412 13.71 -10.84 15.91
CA GLN A 412 12.68 -11.61 16.59
C GLN A 412 11.76 -10.63 17.33
N CYS A 413 10.46 -10.94 17.39
CA CYS A 413 9.49 -10.17 18.17
C CYS A 413 8.70 -11.10 19.10
N VAL A 414 8.24 -10.55 20.23
CA VAL A 414 7.28 -11.17 21.16
C VAL A 414 6.26 -10.13 21.59
N THR A 415 5.02 -10.56 21.80
CA THR A 415 3.95 -9.70 22.32
C THR A 415 3.90 -9.78 23.85
N ILE A 416 3.79 -8.62 24.50
CA ILE A 416 3.59 -8.48 25.95
C ILE A 416 2.20 -7.90 26.18
N GLU A 417 1.33 -8.66 26.84
CA GLU A 417 0.01 -8.20 27.27
C GLU A 417 0.12 -7.52 28.64
N VAL A 418 -0.41 -6.32 28.76
CA VAL A 418 -0.39 -5.53 29.99
C VAL A 418 -1.81 -5.21 30.41
N VAL A 419 -2.18 -5.62 31.61
CA VAL A 419 -3.54 -5.42 32.17
C VAL A 419 -3.50 -4.46 33.36
N CYS A 420 -4.61 -3.76 33.59
CA CYS A 420 -4.77 -2.98 34.81
C CYS A 420 -5.10 -3.91 35.99
N PRO A 421 -4.30 -3.92 37.08
CA PRO A 421 -4.60 -4.75 38.25
C PRO A 421 -5.71 -4.17 39.14
N VAL A 422 -6.18 -2.95 38.86
CA VAL A 422 -7.19 -2.27 39.66
C VAL A 422 -8.53 -2.98 39.51
N MET A 423 -9.15 -3.34 40.63
CA MET A 423 -10.49 -3.91 40.64
C MET A 423 -11.43 -2.95 41.38
N PRO A 424 -12.21 -2.12 40.67
CA PRO A 424 -13.11 -1.16 41.31
C PRO A 424 -14.33 -1.89 41.88
N GLY A 425 -14.73 -1.52 43.08
CA GLY A 425 -15.88 -2.13 43.75
C GLY A 425 -16.41 -1.26 44.88
N PHE A 426 -17.72 -1.32 45.10
CA PHE A 426 -18.35 -0.72 46.25
C PHE A 426 -19.67 -1.41 46.59
N THR A 427 -20.18 -1.16 47.79
CA THR A 427 -21.52 -1.58 48.25
C THR A 427 -22.32 -0.37 48.71
N ALA A 428 -23.61 -0.34 48.41
CA ALA A 428 -24.53 0.66 48.93
C ALA A 428 -25.20 0.18 50.23
N SER A 429 -25.44 1.11 51.17
CA SER A 429 -26.16 0.80 52.41
C SER A 429 -27.67 0.57 52.23
N ALA A 430 -28.20 0.89 51.04
CA ALA A 430 -29.60 0.67 50.65
C ALA A 430 -29.73 0.57 49.13
N ASP A 431 -30.63 -0.30 48.66
CA ASP A 431 -30.91 -0.50 47.24
C ASP A 431 -32.01 0.44 46.71
N PHE A 432 -32.85 0.98 47.61
CA PHE A 432 -33.96 1.89 47.31
C PHE A 432 -34.05 3.00 48.35
N LEU A 433 -34.44 4.21 47.91
CA LEU A 433 -34.57 5.38 48.77
C LEU A 433 -35.89 6.11 48.58
N LEU A 434 -36.34 6.82 49.61
CA LEU A 434 -37.29 7.92 49.46
C LEU A 434 -36.56 9.25 49.23
N PRO A 435 -37.21 10.27 48.63
CA PRO A 435 -36.56 11.54 48.38
C PRO A 435 -36.13 12.21 49.69
N GLY A 436 -34.88 12.66 49.74
CA GLY A 436 -34.26 13.28 50.92
C GLY A 436 -33.58 12.28 51.87
N GLN A 437 -33.55 10.98 51.56
CA GLN A 437 -32.74 10.01 52.28
C GLN A 437 -31.29 10.00 51.78
N SER A 438 -30.38 9.59 52.67
CA SER A 438 -28.95 9.46 52.38
C SER A 438 -28.54 7.98 52.23
N VAL A 439 -27.55 7.73 51.37
CA VAL A 439 -26.89 6.42 51.22
C VAL A 439 -25.41 6.56 51.47
N ILE A 440 -24.85 5.53 52.11
CA ILE A 440 -23.42 5.36 52.26
C ILE A 440 -22.97 4.32 51.24
N PHE A 441 -22.07 4.71 50.35
CA PHE A 441 -21.34 3.83 49.47
C PHE A 441 -19.98 3.53 50.09
N THR A 442 -19.80 2.26 50.47
CA THR A 442 -18.56 1.76 51.06
C THR A 442 -17.70 1.16 49.96
N ASN A 443 -16.47 1.65 49.82
CA ASN A 443 -15.52 1.21 48.81
C ASN A 443 -14.92 -0.14 49.17
N THR A 444 -14.97 -1.07 48.21
CA THR A 444 -14.42 -2.43 48.30
C THR A 444 -13.39 -2.70 47.20
N SER A 445 -12.87 -1.64 46.58
CA SER A 445 -11.89 -1.72 45.50
C SER A 445 -10.58 -2.34 45.97
N ALA A 446 -9.91 -3.07 45.08
CA ALA A 446 -8.59 -3.65 45.33
C ALA A 446 -7.55 -3.04 44.39
N ASN A 447 -6.29 -3.07 44.83
CA ASN A 447 -5.12 -2.55 44.11
C ASN A 447 -5.23 -1.07 43.69
N ALA A 448 -5.94 -0.23 44.46
CA ALA A 448 -6.10 1.20 44.21
C ALA A 448 -5.75 2.02 45.47
N SER A 449 -5.35 3.28 45.26
CA SER A 449 -5.04 4.27 46.29
C SER A 449 -5.91 5.53 46.17
N ASP A 450 -6.43 5.81 44.99
CA ASP A 450 -7.15 7.04 44.66
C ASP A 450 -8.53 6.72 44.10
N TYR A 451 -9.52 7.55 44.46
CA TYR A 451 -10.93 7.26 44.22
C TYR A 451 -11.65 8.52 43.74
N THR A 452 -12.48 8.37 42.72
CA THR A 452 -13.39 9.43 42.24
C THR A 452 -14.78 8.86 42.12
N TRP A 453 -15.72 9.47 42.84
CA TRP A 453 -17.13 9.14 42.77
C TRP A 453 -17.84 10.01 41.74
N LEU A 454 -18.68 9.39 40.92
CA LEU A 454 -19.49 10.08 39.93
C LEU A 454 -20.97 9.78 40.16
N LEU A 455 -21.80 10.81 40.00
CA LEU A 455 -23.25 10.70 39.97
C LEU A 455 -23.76 11.16 38.61
N ASN A 456 -24.38 10.24 37.85
CA ASN A 456 -24.85 10.46 36.48
C ASN A 456 -23.76 11.07 35.58
N GLY A 457 -22.51 10.61 35.76
CA GLY A 457 -21.34 11.09 35.02
C GLY A 457 -20.74 12.42 35.53
N SER A 458 -21.34 13.06 36.54
CA SER A 458 -20.77 14.26 37.16
C SER A 458 -19.96 13.91 38.40
N VAL A 459 -18.76 14.47 38.54
CA VAL A 459 -17.89 14.23 39.70
C VAL A 459 -18.56 14.76 40.97
N LEU A 460 -18.66 13.87 41.97
CA LEU A 460 -19.31 14.15 43.25
C LEU A 460 -18.29 14.33 44.38
N GLY A 461 -17.19 13.57 44.36
CA GLY A 461 -16.14 13.66 45.37
C GLY A 461 -15.02 12.66 45.16
N ASN A 462 -13.99 12.73 46.01
CA ASN A 462 -12.77 11.91 45.94
C ASN A 462 -12.43 11.21 47.27
N THR A 463 -13.41 11.05 48.15
CA THR A 463 -13.26 10.38 49.43
C THR A 463 -13.23 8.86 49.24
N THR A 464 -12.58 8.13 50.17
CA THR A 464 -12.54 6.65 50.11
C THR A 464 -13.94 6.06 50.07
N ASP A 465 -14.80 6.45 51.01
CA ASP A 465 -16.23 6.15 51.02
C ASP A 465 -17.02 7.42 50.69
N LEU A 466 -18.23 7.27 50.16
CA LEU A 466 -19.12 8.38 49.83
C LEU A 466 -20.40 8.31 50.65
N SER A 467 -20.82 9.42 51.23
CA SER A 467 -22.16 9.59 51.79
C SER A 467 -22.83 10.75 51.08
N ASP A 468 -23.98 10.51 50.45
CA ASP A 468 -24.72 11.55 49.75
C ASP A 468 -26.24 11.42 49.97
N THR A 469 -26.95 12.54 49.79
CA THR A 469 -28.40 12.65 49.95
C THR A 469 -29.06 12.87 48.61
N PHE A 470 -30.14 12.13 48.34
CA PHE A 470 -30.81 12.16 47.06
C PHE A 470 -32.18 12.86 47.17
N PRO A 471 -32.26 14.19 46.92
CA PRO A 471 -33.47 14.97 47.18
C PRO A 471 -34.59 14.74 46.16
N ASN A 472 -34.26 14.26 44.96
CA ASN A 472 -35.20 14.11 43.85
C ASN A 472 -35.40 12.64 43.51
N SER A 473 -36.65 12.25 43.25
CA SER A 473 -36.99 10.92 42.74
C SER A 473 -36.40 10.69 41.34
N GLY A 474 -36.03 9.45 41.03
CA GLY A 474 -35.49 9.07 39.73
C GLY A 474 -34.42 7.98 39.82
N LEU A 475 -33.99 7.51 38.65
CA LEU A 475 -32.85 6.60 38.53
C LEU A 475 -31.56 7.41 38.61
N GLN A 476 -30.66 6.99 39.50
CA GLN A 476 -29.35 7.60 39.71
C GLN A 476 -28.27 6.55 39.41
N THR A 477 -27.35 6.85 38.52
CA THR A 477 -26.20 5.98 38.24
C THR A 477 -25.00 6.47 39.03
N VAL A 478 -24.54 5.66 39.98
CA VAL A 478 -23.39 5.95 40.83
C VAL A 478 -22.22 5.12 40.33
N CYS A 479 -21.10 5.77 40.06
CA CYS A 479 -19.87 5.12 39.64
C CYS A 479 -18.73 5.45 40.59
N LEU A 480 -17.84 4.48 40.77
CA LEU A 480 -16.56 4.63 41.45
C LEU A 480 -15.46 4.33 40.45
N THR A 481 -14.66 5.34 40.13
CA THR A 481 -13.39 5.20 39.42
C THR A 481 -12.29 5.05 40.48
N ALA A 482 -11.58 3.92 40.45
CA ALA A 482 -10.47 3.63 41.34
C ALA A 482 -9.16 3.63 40.54
N SER A 483 -8.07 4.17 41.11
CA SER A 483 -6.76 4.27 40.45
C SER A 483 -5.62 3.91 41.41
N ASN A 484 -4.52 3.38 40.87
CA ASN A 484 -3.26 3.19 41.59
C ASN A 484 -2.16 4.18 41.16
N GLY A 485 -2.51 5.21 40.39
CA GLY A 485 -1.59 6.19 39.83
C GLY A 485 -0.90 5.76 38.52
N ILE A 486 -1.11 4.52 38.05
CA ILE A 486 -0.60 4.00 36.77
C ILE A 486 -1.76 3.75 35.80
N CYS A 487 -2.80 3.07 36.26
CA CYS A 487 -4.04 2.84 35.52
C CYS A 487 -5.25 3.06 36.44
N GLU A 488 -6.44 3.13 35.84
CA GLU A 488 -7.69 3.30 36.56
C GLU A 488 -8.81 2.48 35.92
N GLU A 489 -9.76 2.06 36.75
CA GLU A 489 -10.90 1.25 36.33
C GLU A 489 -12.16 1.76 37.00
N THR A 490 -13.32 1.59 36.35
CA THR A 490 -14.60 2.13 36.84
C THR A 490 -15.65 1.05 37.02
N SER A 491 -16.31 1.06 38.19
CA SER A 491 -17.49 0.24 38.49
C SER A 491 -18.71 1.13 38.70
N CYS A 492 -19.88 0.73 38.20
CA CYS A 492 -21.12 1.50 38.33
C CYS A 492 -22.27 0.64 38.86
N GLN A 493 -23.12 1.24 39.69
CA GLN A 493 -24.37 0.67 40.18
C GLN A 493 -25.49 1.68 40.03
N ASN A 494 -26.70 1.19 39.77
CA ASN A 494 -27.90 2.03 39.70
C ASN A 494 -28.62 2.03 41.04
N LEU A 495 -29.02 3.21 41.49
CA LEU A 495 -29.78 3.45 42.71
C LEU A 495 -31.12 4.09 42.34
N PHE A 496 -32.23 3.55 42.86
CA PHE A 496 -33.56 4.07 42.58
C PHE A 496 -34.12 4.88 43.75
N VAL A 497 -34.40 6.16 43.50
CA VAL A 497 -35.06 7.05 44.46
C VAL A 497 -36.55 7.06 44.14
N MET A 498 -37.33 6.37 44.95
CA MET A 498 -38.78 6.25 44.84
C MET A 498 -39.47 7.60 45.00
N TYR A 499 -40.61 7.77 44.36
CA TYR A 499 -41.48 8.93 44.55
C TYR A 499 -42.49 8.66 45.66
N VAL A 500 -42.77 9.67 46.50
CA VAL A 500 -43.83 9.62 47.52
C VAL A 500 -44.87 10.70 47.20
N SER A 501 -46.04 10.30 46.70
CA SER A 501 -47.18 11.22 46.52
C SER A 501 -47.84 11.52 47.86
N GLY A 502 -47.37 12.56 48.55
CA GLY A 502 -48.08 13.16 49.67
C GLY A 502 -49.13 14.15 49.19
N SER A 503 -50.41 13.77 49.24
CA SER A 503 -51.63 14.56 49.00
C SER A 503 -52.10 14.79 47.54
N GLY A 504 -53.00 13.92 47.09
CA GLY A 504 -54.24 14.34 46.40
C GLY A 504 -54.20 14.76 44.93
N SER A 505 -53.07 14.75 44.24
CA SER A 505 -53.02 15.04 42.80
C SER A 505 -51.80 14.36 42.16
N CYS A 506 -52.02 13.38 41.27
CA CYS A 506 -50.95 12.81 40.46
C CYS A 506 -50.44 13.87 39.48
N ASP A 507 -49.19 14.33 39.64
CA ASP A 507 -48.46 14.96 38.54
C ASP A 507 -47.91 13.85 37.64
N THR A 508 -48.46 13.75 36.43
CA THR A 508 -48.18 12.70 35.45
C THR A 508 -47.10 13.10 34.44
N SER A 509 -46.22 14.04 34.78
CA SER A 509 -45.21 14.57 33.85
C SER A 509 -44.20 13.55 33.31
N TYR A 510 -44.11 12.35 33.91
CA TYR A 510 -43.33 11.21 33.40
C TYR A 510 -44.19 10.00 32.97
N LEU A 511 -45.52 10.14 33.02
CA LEU A 511 -46.50 9.15 32.57
C LEU A 511 -47.12 9.63 31.26
N LYS A 512 -46.79 8.98 30.15
CA LYS A 512 -47.49 9.21 28.88
C LYS A 512 -48.80 8.43 28.91
N THR A 513 -49.91 9.12 29.13
CA THR A 513 -51.26 8.56 29.00
C THR A 513 -51.65 8.49 27.53
N TYR A 514 -52.00 7.30 27.04
CA TYR A 514 -52.72 7.15 25.77
C TYR A 514 -54.21 7.09 26.07
N GLY A 515 -54.94 8.14 25.71
CA GLY A 515 -56.40 8.14 25.78
C GLY A 515 -56.97 7.19 24.73
N SER A 516 -57.86 6.29 25.16
CA SER A 516 -58.83 5.65 24.27
C SER A 516 -59.73 6.75 23.66
N PRO A 517 -60.09 6.70 22.37
CA PRO A 517 -60.98 7.68 21.74
C PRO A 517 -62.47 7.49 22.13
N PHE A 518 -62.77 6.66 23.12
CA PHE A 518 -64.11 6.45 23.66
C PHE A 518 -64.08 6.84 25.13
N ASP A 519 -64.91 7.82 25.52
CA ASP A 519 -65.01 8.43 26.85
C ASP A 519 -65.28 7.43 28.01
N ASP A 520 -64.34 6.53 28.31
CA ASP A 520 -64.25 5.83 29.58
C ASP A 520 -62.94 6.18 30.30
N GLU A 521 -63.02 6.39 31.62
CA GLU A 521 -61.89 6.78 32.48
C GLU A 521 -60.85 5.64 32.68
N ARG A 522 -60.59 4.84 31.65
CA ARG A 522 -59.60 3.75 31.66
C ARG A 522 -58.33 4.19 30.96
N GLY A 523 -57.45 4.84 31.70
CA GLY A 523 -56.09 5.15 31.24
C GLY A 523 -55.16 3.94 31.37
N TYR A 524 -54.39 3.65 30.33
CA TYR A 524 -53.21 2.78 30.40
C TYR A 524 -51.96 3.67 30.56
N ALA A 525 -51.03 3.25 31.40
CA ALA A 525 -49.71 3.87 31.53
C ALA A 525 -48.63 2.90 31.06
N LEU A 526 -47.79 3.33 30.13
CA LEU A 526 -46.58 2.59 29.73
C LEU A 526 -45.37 3.17 30.47
N LEU A 527 -44.60 2.30 31.11
CA LEU A 527 -43.26 2.64 31.58
C LEU A 527 -42.27 2.13 30.52
N GLU A 528 -41.79 3.02 29.64
CA GLU A 528 -40.71 2.66 28.73
C GLU A 528 -39.37 2.69 29.48
N ILE A 529 -38.71 1.52 29.57
CA ILE A 529 -37.36 1.39 30.09
C ILE A 529 -36.39 1.25 28.91
N PRO A 530 -35.21 1.89 28.95
CA PRO A 530 -34.21 1.79 27.89
C PRO A 530 -33.77 0.35 27.60
N PRO A 531 -33.32 0.03 26.37
CA PRO A 531 -33.09 -1.34 25.87
C PRO A 531 -32.04 -2.20 26.61
N GLY A 532 -31.32 -1.64 27.60
CA GLY A 532 -30.18 -2.30 28.26
C GLY A 532 -30.48 -3.15 29.50
N LEU A 533 -31.73 -3.23 29.97
CA LEU A 533 -32.05 -3.75 31.32
C LEU A 533 -32.83 -5.09 31.39
N GLY A 534 -32.86 -5.91 30.34
CA GLY A 534 -33.28 -7.32 30.50
C GLY A 534 -34.79 -7.61 30.55
N GLY A 535 -35.67 -6.63 30.28
CA GLY A 535 -37.13 -6.76 30.27
C GLY A 535 -37.81 -5.76 31.23
N GLY A 536 -39.05 -5.33 30.91
CA GLY A 536 -39.76 -4.24 31.62
C GLY A 536 -41.02 -4.68 32.38
N PHE A 537 -41.64 -3.76 33.13
CA PHE A 537 -42.95 -3.98 33.78
C PHE A 537 -43.99 -2.96 33.26
N LEU A 538 -45.17 -3.45 32.92
CA LEU A 538 -46.36 -2.70 32.50
C LEU A 538 -47.35 -2.64 33.66
N ILE A 539 -47.78 -1.45 34.08
CA ILE A 539 -48.75 -1.30 35.18
C ILE A 539 -50.00 -0.59 34.66
N GLY A 540 -51.17 -1.19 34.86
CA GLY A 540 -52.45 -0.60 34.45
C GLY A 540 -53.55 -0.87 35.47
N GLY A 541 -54.33 0.14 35.83
CA GLY A 541 -55.42 0.00 36.79
C GLY A 541 -56.41 1.15 36.72
N GLY A 542 -57.71 0.83 36.73
CA GLY A 542 -58.80 1.79 36.81
C GLY A 542 -59.14 2.13 38.27
N LYS A 543 -59.77 3.29 38.48
CA LYS A 543 -60.19 3.72 39.81
C LYS A 543 -61.31 2.81 40.34
N GLY A 544 -61.01 1.96 41.32
CA GLY A 544 -62.02 1.26 42.13
C GLY A 544 -61.95 -0.26 42.14
N ASP A 545 -61.17 -0.92 41.28
CA ASP A 545 -60.90 -2.36 41.37
C ASP A 545 -59.45 -2.65 40.92
N SER A 546 -58.78 -3.54 41.69
CA SER A 546 -57.38 -4.02 41.60
C SER A 546 -56.53 -3.55 40.41
N ALA A 547 -55.40 -2.90 40.71
CA ALA A 547 -54.40 -2.55 39.71
C ALA A 547 -53.64 -3.81 39.24
N MET A 548 -53.17 -3.81 37.99
CA MET A 548 -52.46 -4.94 37.40
C MET A 548 -51.02 -4.55 37.10
N ILE A 549 -50.08 -5.45 37.39
CA ILE A 549 -48.68 -5.36 36.96
C ILE A 549 -48.36 -6.54 36.05
N THR A 550 -47.67 -6.27 34.94
CA THR A 550 -47.36 -7.22 33.87
C THR A 550 -45.87 -7.19 33.61
N ARG A 551 -45.18 -8.32 33.76
CA ARG A 551 -43.77 -8.43 33.39
C ARG A 551 -43.63 -8.73 31.90
N LEU A 552 -42.69 -8.07 31.24
CA LEU A 552 -42.35 -8.26 29.83
C LEU A 552 -40.95 -8.85 29.68
N ASP A 553 -40.74 -9.63 28.62
CA ASP A 553 -39.40 -10.03 28.19
C ASP A 553 -38.73 -8.94 27.33
N LEU A 554 -37.50 -9.20 26.89
CA LEU A 554 -36.71 -8.30 26.05
C LEU A 554 -37.34 -7.96 24.69
N ASN A 555 -38.32 -8.73 24.24
CA ASN A 555 -39.03 -8.53 22.97
C ASN A 555 -40.44 -7.94 23.19
N ALA A 556 -40.73 -7.46 24.40
CA ALA A 556 -42.03 -6.93 24.82
C ALA A 556 -43.17 -7.97 24.84
N ASN A 557 -42.88 -9.27 24.92
CA ASN A 557 -43.91 -10.27 25.16
C ASN A 557 -44.25 -10.35 26.65
N ILE A 558 -45.52 -10.61 26.96
CA ILE A 558 -45.97 -10.78 28.34
C ILE A 558 -45.42 -12.08 28.93
N VAL A 559 -44.65 -11.97 30.01
CA VAL A 559 -44.14 -13.09 30.80
C VAL A 559 -45.19 -13.52 31.83
N TRP A 560 -45.75 -12.57 32.57
CA TRP A 560 -46.87 -12.81 33.50
C TRP A 560 -47.61 -11.51 33.84
N THR A 561 -48.82 -11.62 34.38
CA THR A 561 -49.61 -10.49 34.91
C THR A 561 -50.19 -10.84 36.29
N ARG A 562 -50.12 -9.91 37.25
CA ARG A 562 -50.68 -10.05 38.61
C ARG A 562 -51.52 -8.85 39.00
N ALA A 563 -52.58 -9.10 39.75
CA ALA A 563 -53.38 -8.06 40.38
C ALA A 563 -52.77 -7.68 41.75
N PHE A 564 -52.83 -6.40 42.10
CA PHE A 564 -52.49 -5.89 43.41
C PHE A 564 -53.48 -4.79 43.82
N ASP A 565 -53.72 -4.64 45.12
CA ASP A 565 -54.53 -3.53 45.65
C ASP A 565 -53.62 -2.29 45.84
N PRO A 566 -53.88 -1.16 45.17
CA PRO A 566 -53.04 0.03 45.27
C PRO A 566 -53.32 0.89 46.52
N THR A 567 -54.16 0.44 47.46
CA THR A 567 -54.43 1.15 48.73
C THR A 567 -53.32 0.89 49.79
N PRO A 568 -53.24 1.64 50.91
CA PRO A 568 -52.03 2.33 51.39
C PRO A 568 -50.90 1.44 51.97
N PHE A 569 -50.97 0.12 51.88
CA PHE A 569 -49.93 -0.77 52.38
C PHE A 569 -49.06 -1.27 51.22
N ALA A 570 -47.84 -0.74 51.11
CA ALA A 570 -46.85 -1.07 50.06
C ALA A 570 -46.45 -2.56 49.97
N ALA A 571 -46.89 -3.40 50.92
CA ALA A 571 -46.56 -4.83 50.99
C ALA A 571 -47.13 -5.65 49.82
N ASP A 572 -48.32 -5.30 49.31
CA ASP A 572 -48.95 -6.05 48.20
C ASP A 572 -48.30 -5.76 46.85
N PHE A 573 -47.70 -4.58 46.68
CA PHE A 573 -46.92 -4.25 45.48
C PHE A 573 -45.59 -5.04 45.44
N ILE A 574 -44.93 -5.19 46.59
CA ILE A 574 -43.67 -5.97 46.70
C ILE A 574 -43.93 -7.46 46.44
N TRP A 575 -45.02 -8.04 46.99
CA TRP A 575 -45.40 -9.43 46.70
C TRP A 575 -45.74 -9.68 45.22
N ALA A 576 -46.18 -8.64 44.51
CA ALA A 576 -46.47 -8.75 43.09
C ALA A 576 -45.21 -8.68 42.20
N LEU A 577 -44.07 -8.20 42.71
CA LEU A 577 -42.80 -8.09 41.98
C LEU A 577 -41.91 -9.35 42.09
N ASP A 578 -42.00 -10.08 43.21
CA ASP A 578 -41.41 -11.41 43.43
C ASP A 578 -42.18 -12.52 42.69
#